data_AF-A0A0D0F4Z6-F1
#
_entry.id   AF-A0A0D0F4Z6-F1
#
_cell.length_a   1.000
_cell.length_b   1.000
_cell.length_c   1.000
_cell.angle_alpha   90.00
_cell.angle_beta   90.00
_cell.angle_gamma   90.00
#
_symmetry.space_group_name_H-M   'P 1'
#
loop_
_entity.id
_entity.type
_entity.pdbx_description
1 polymer ?
#
loop_
_entity_poly.entity_id
_entity_poly.type
_entity_poly.pdbx_seq_one_letter_code
_entity_poly.pdbx_strand_id
1 'polypeptide(L)'
;MIHDVDDNEWKQEAPYLASLKKENPFSVPEQYFNTLPELIHNVIYVSELREAIPVAGFTVPEQYFDHLQDHILAETAASRLQNLPKTEGFHTPDLYFQKLQASILAKTTGTDLPLKREPKLIRLWHNDLIKYASAACFILVTAFGLYLNQQNFNAENRAADMASEQMLYDINEQDIIDHIEGNNVDIQNDNTANADLETYILNNYSQSDLSSAL
;
A
#
# COMPACT_ATOMS: atom_id res chain seq x y z
N MET A 1 64.01 -48.75 -3.25
CA MET A 1 63.87 -48.30 -1.85
C MET A 1 63.39 -46.85 -1.94
N ILE A 2 62.09 -46.67 -2.05
CA ILE A 2 61.46 -45.35 -2.24
C ILE A 2 61.23 -44.81 -0.82
N HIS A 3 61.82 -43.65 -0.54
CA HIS A 3 61.66 -42.94 0.70
C HIS A 3 60.21 -42.46 0.79
N ASP A 4 59.43 -43.05 1.71
CA ASP A 4 58.15 -42.53 2.19
C ASP A 4 58.40 -41.25 3.01
N VAL A 5 58.80 -40.18 2.33
CA VAL A 5 58.90 -38.84 2.91
C VAL A 5 57.57 -38.13 2.63
N ASP A 6 56.83 -37.97 3.72
CA ASP A 6 55.94 -36.86 3.99
C ASP A 6 54.56 -36.73 3.34
N ASP A 7 53.64 -37.59 3.80
CA ASP A 7 52.20 -37.32 3.77
C ASP A 7 51.72 -36.38 4.91
N ASN A 8 52.63 -35.90 5.78
CA ASN A 8 52.27 -35.17 7.01
C ASN A 8 53.14 -33.94 7.34
N GLU A 9 54.14 -33.56 6.54
CA GLU A 9 54.95 -32.34 6.72
C GLU A 9 54.08 -31.08 6.86
N TRP A 10 53.01 -30.99 6.07
CA TRP A 10 52.08 -29.86 6.10
C TRP A 10 51.43 -29.64 7.48
N LYS A 11 51.35 -30.69 8.33
CA LYS A 11 50.82 -30.58 9.69
C LYS A 11 51.78 -29.85 10.63
N GLN A 12 53.07 -29.86 10.33
CA GLN A 12 54.09 -29.12 11.07
C GLN A 12 54.14 -27.66 10.61
N GLU A 13 53.95 -27.42 9.31
CA GLU A 13 53.93 -26.08 8.72
C GLU A 13 52.64 -25.32 9.05
N ALA A 14 51.52 -26.03 9.18
CA ALA A 14 50.22 -25.45 9.50
C ALA A 14 49.51 -26.22 10.64
N PRO A 15 50.03 -26.15 11.89
CA PRO A 15 49.47 -26.87 13.02
C PRO A 15 48.03 -26.45 13.33
N TYR A 16 47.68 -25.19 13.06
CA TYR A 16 46.31 -24.69 13.18
C TYR A 16 45.34 -25.42 12.22
N LEU A 17 45.70 -25.53 10.94
CA LEU A 17 44.87 -26.24 9.95
C LEU A 17 44.79 -27.75 10.24
N ALA A 18 45.88 -28.34 10.72
CA ALA A 18 45.91 -29.74 11.12
C ALA A 18 45.01 -30.02 12.35
N SER A 19 44.81 -29.03 13.22
CA SER A 19 43.93 -29.13 14.39
C SER A 19 42.44 -28.92 14.07
N LEU A 20 42.11 -28.40 12.89
CA LEU A 20 40.71 -28.24 12.48
C LEU A 20 40.08 -29.60 12.25
N LYS A 21 38.87 -29.78 12.78
CA LYS A 21 38.08 -30.97 12.52
C LYS A 21 37.71 -31.00 11.04
N LYS A 22 38.03 -32.10 10.35
CA LYS A 22 37.65 -32.32 8.95
C LYS A 22 36.17 -32.64 8.84
N GLU A 23 35.34 -31.66 9.17
CA GLU A 23 33.89 -31.71 9.01
C GLU A 23 33.47 -30.71 7.94
N ASN A 24 32.42 -31.06 7.19
CA ASN A 24 31.86 -30.14 6.21
C ASN A 24 31.08 -29.05 6.98
N PRO A 25 31.50 -27.77 6.95
CA PRO A 25 30.79 -26.70 7.66
C PRO A 25 29.49 -26.31 6.97
N PHE A 26 29.24 -26.78 5.74
CA PHE A 26 28.03 -26.48 4.98
C PHE A 26 26.96 -27.53 5.26
N SER A 27 25.83 -27.08 5.81
CA SER A 27 24.61 -27.87 5.88
C SER A 27 23.64 -27.40 4.80
N VAL A 28 22.98 -28.37 4.16
CA VAL A 28 21.83 -28.10 3.29
C VAL A 28 20.56 -28.52 3.99
N PRO A 29 19.41 -27.88 3.69
CA PRO A 29 18.12 -28.32 4.18
C PRO A 29 17.81 -29.77 3.79
N GLU A 30 16.95 -30.41 4.58
CA GLU A 30 16.46 -31.74 4.27
C GLU A 30 15.79 -31.74 2.87
N GLN A 31 16.01 -32.81 2.10
CA GLN A 31 15.47 -32.99 0.75
C GLN A 31 15.98 -32.03 -0.34
N TYR A 32 16.94 -31.14 -0.06
CA TYR A 32 17.48 -30.18 -1.04
C TYR A 32 17.87 -30.85 -2.37
N PHE A 33 18.68 -31.92 -2.32
CA PHE A 33 19.11 -32.63 -3.53
C PHE A 33 18.01 -33.49 -4.16
N ASN A 34 16.97 -33.85 -3.42
CA ASN A 34 15.86 -34.65 -3.93
C ASN A 34 14.88 -33.79 -4.74
N THR A 35 14.66 -32.53 -4.35
CA THR A 35 13.75 -31.59 -5.04
C THR A 35 14.44 -30.78 -6.13
N LEU A 36 15.76 -30.65 -6.08
CA LEU A 36 16.53 -29.86 -7.02
C LEU A 36 16.32 -30.23 -8.51
N PRO A 37 16.27 -31.52 -8.91
CA PRO A 37 16.00 -31.87 -10.30
C PRO A 37 14.62 -31.38 -10.80
N GLU A 38 13.59 -31.51 -9.96
CA GLU A 38 12.23 -31.07 -10.27
C GLU A 38 12.15 -29.53 -10.34
N LEU A 39 12.79 -28.83 -9.41
CA LEU A 39 12.86 -27.37 -9.41
C LEU A 39 13.55 -26.84 -10.67
N ILE A 40 14.69 -27.44 -11.05
CA ILE A 40 15.41 -27.06 -12.27
C ILE A 40 14.52 -27.28 -13.49
N HIS A 41 13.87 -28.45 -13.60
CA HIS A 41 12.98 -28.74 -14.72
C HIS A 41 11.81 -27.75 -14.82
N ASN A 42 11.18 -27.42 -13.70
CA ASN A 42 10.10 -26.43 -13.66
C ASN A 42 10.57 -25.04 -14.07
N VAL A 43 11.74 -24.60 -13.59
CA VAL A 43 12.30 -23.29 -13.96
C VAL A 43 12.62 -23.23 -15.45
N ILE A 44 13.21 -24.28 -16.01
CA ILE A 44 13.49 -24.37 -17.45
C ILE A 44 12.18 -24.33 -18.24
N TYR A 45 11.20 -25.16 -17.89
CA TYR A 45 9.92 -25.22 -18.57
C TYR A 45 9.18 -23.87 -18.55
N VAL A 46 9.12 -23.19 -17.40
CA VAL A 46 8.51 -21.85 -17.30
C VAL A 46 9.27 -20.82 -18.14
N SER A 47 10.60 -20.90 -18.18
CA SER A 47 11.42 -20.00 -19.00
C SER A 47 11.20 -20.22 -20.50
N GLU A 48 11.09 -21.46 -20.94
CA GLU A 48 10.79 -21.84 -22.32
C GLU A 48 9.38 -21.38 -22.73
N LEU A 49 8.38 -21.55 -21.86
CA LEU A 49 7.02 -21.06 -22.10
C LEU A 49 6.98 -19.53 -22.26
N ARG A 50 7.76 -18.81 -21.45
CA ARG A 50 7.84 -17.35 -21.52
C ARG A 50 8.52 -16.87 -22.80
N GLU A 51 9.50 -17.62 -23.30
CA GLU A 51 10.17 -17.31 -24.57
C GLU A 51 9.31 -17.69 -25.79
N ALA A 52 8.62 -18.83 -25.73
CA ALA A 52 7.72 -19.31 -26.78
C ALA A 52 6.43 -18.48 -26.90
N ILE A 53 6.00 -17.83 -25.82
CA ILE A 53 4.79 -16.98 -25.78
C ILE A 53 5.22 -15.54 -25.46
N PRO A 54 5.60 -14.73 -26.48
CA PRO A 54 6.04 -13.34 -26.28
C PRO A 54 4.91 -12.39 -25.85
N VAL A 55 3.67 -12.87 -25.76
CA VAL A 55 2.49 -12.10 -25.37
C VAL A 55 2.19 -12.43 -23.91
N ALA A 56 2.16 -11.41 -23.04
CA ALA A 56 1.79 -11.54 -21.63
C ALA A 56 0.58 -12.48 -21.47
N GLY A 57 0.80 -13.60 -20.78
CA GLY A 57 0.06 -14.86 -20.93
C GLY A 57 -1.42 -14.89 -20.52
N PHE A 58 -2.11 -13.75 -20.46
CA PHE A 58 -3.54 -13.69 -20.20
C PHE A 58 -4.17 -12.54 -21.01
N THR A 59 -4.44 -12.79 -22.29
CA THR A 59 -5.32 -11.91 -23.07
C THR A 59 -6.76 -12.32 -22.84
N VAL A 60 -7.55 -11.36 -22.37
CA VAL A 60 -9.00 -11.54 -22.24
C VAL A 60 -9.58 -11.66 -23.67
N PRO A 61 -10.49 -12.63 -23.94
CA PRO A 61 -11.15 -12.73 -25.23
C PRO A 61 -11.82 -11.42 -25.64
N GLU A 62 -11.90 -11.18 -26.94
CA GLU A 62 -12.62 -10.03 -27.49
C GLU A 62 -14.07 -10.04 -26.96
N GLN A 63 -14.57 -8.89 -26.53
CA GLN A 63 -15.94 -8.70 -26.01
C GLN A 63 -16.27 -9.43 -24.69
N TYR A 64 -15.29 -10.00 -23.98
CA TYR A 64 -15.53 -10.62 -22.67
C TYR A 64 -16.25 -9.67 -21.70
N PHE A 65 -15.77 -8.44 -21.58
CA PHE A 65 -16.36 -7.46 -20.66
C PHE A 65 -17.71 -6.92 -21.15
N ASP A 66 -17.95 -6.91 -22.46
CA ASP A 66 -19.22 -6.48 -23.04
C ASP A 66 -20.35 -7.45 -22.64
N HIS A 67 -20.07 -8.76 -22.62
CA HIS A 67 -21.04 -9.79 -22.28
C HIS A 67 -21.01 -10.24 -20.82
N LEU A 68 -19.98 -9.87 -20.06
CA LEU A 68 -19.81 -10.28 -18.65
C LEU A 68 -21.01 -9.88 -17.79
N GLN A 69 -21.48 -8.64 -17.95
CA GLN A 69 -22.61 -8.12 -17.18
C GLN A 69 -23.88 -8.93 -17.46
N ASP A 70 -24.19 -9.17 -18.73
CA ASP A 70 -25.37 -9.94 -19.15
C ASP A 70 -25.29 -11.38 -18.64
N HIS A 71 -24.10 -11.98 -18.67
CA HIS A 71 -23.89 -13.34 -18.20
C HIS A 71 -24.09 -13.47 -16.69
N ILE A 72 -23.53 -12.54 -15.91
CA ILE A 72 -23.74 -12.50 -14.44
C ILE A 72 -25.21 -12.32 -14.10
N LEU A 73 -25.92 -11.42 -14.80
CA LEU A 73 -27.34 -11.18 -14.58
C LEU A 73 -28.18 -12.40 -14.96
N ALA A 74 -27.90 -13.04 -16.09
CA ALA A 74 -28.58 -14.24 -16.54
C ALA A 74 -28.40 -15.40 -15.55
N GLU A 75 -27.18 -15.61 -15.06
CA GLU A 75 -26.88 -16.68 -14.10
C GLU A 75 -27.48 -16.41 -12.72
N THR A 76 -27.45 -15.15 -12.26
CA THR A 76 -28.09 -14.74 -11.00
C THR A 76 -29.62 -14.85 -11.09
N ALA A 77 -30.22 -14.50 -12.23
CA ALA A 77 -31.65 -14.65 -12.45
C ALA A 77 -32.05 -16.13 -12.52
N ALA A 78 -31.33 -16.94 -13.29
CA ALA A 78 -31.61 -18.37 -13.44
C ALA A 78 -31.49 -19.13 -12.10
N SER A 79 -30.42 -18.87 -11.34
CA SER A 79 -30.21 -19.48 -10.02
C SER A 79 -31.24 -19.04 -8.98
N ARG A 80 -31.65 -17.76 -8.99
CA ARG A 80 -32.74 -17.29 -8.12
C ARG A 80 -34.07 -17.93 -8.51
N LEU A 81 -34.43 -17.94 -9.78
CA LEU A 81 -35.71 -18.49 -10.26
C LEU A 81 -35.83 -20.00 -10.02
N GLN A 82 -34.75 -20.77 -10.10
CA GLN A 82 -34.78 -22.21 -9.78
C GLN A 82 -35.06 -22.49 -8.30
N ASN A 83 -34.66 -21.59 -7.40
CA ASN A 83 -34.86 -21.72 -5.96
C ASN A 83 -36.14 -21.04 -5.46
N LEU A 84 -36.89 -20.37 -6.34
CA LEU A 84 -38.20 -19.85 -5.98
C LEU A 84 -39.20 -21.02 -5.93
N PRO A 85 -39.94 -21.18 -4.83
CA PRO A 85 -41.04 -22.14 -4.79
C PRO A 85 -42.05 -21.76 -5.89
N LYS A 86 -42.50 -22.74 -6.69
CA LYS A 86 -43.55 -22.56 -7.73
C LYS A 86 -44.92 -22.19 -7.16
N THR A 87 -44.99 -21.88 -5.86
CA THR A 87 -46.20 -21.50 -5.16
C THR A 87 -46.62 -20.10 -5.59
N GLU A 88 -47.92 -19.94 -5.79
CA GLU A 88 -48.57 -18.71 -6.25
C GLU A 88 -48.07 -17.49 -5.47
N GLY A 89 -47.80 -16.39 -6.19
CA GLY A 89 -46.91 -15.30 -5.78
C GLY A 89 -47.28 -14.52 -4.51
N PHE A 90 -47.24 -13.20 -4.57
CA PHE A 90 -47.56 -12.38 -3.40
C PHE A 90 -49.07 -12.35 -3.18
N HIS A 91 -49.57 -13.17 -2.24
CA HIS A 91 -50.96 -13.14 -1.83
C HIS A 91 -51.13 -12.34 -0.53
N THR A 92 -52.13 -11.46 -0.51
CA THR A 92 -52.53 -10.78 0.72
C THR A 92 -53.35 -11.74 1.58
N PRO A 93 -53.17 -11.74 2.92
CA PRO A 93 -54.00 -12.55 3.81
C PRO A 93 -55.49 -12.25 3.67
N ASP A 94 -56.32 -13.24 3.98
CA ASP A 94 -57.77 -13.07 3.99
C ASP A 94 -58.19 -11.87 4.84
N LEU A 95 -59.11 -11.07 4.31
CA LEU A 95 -59.67 -9.88 4.95
C LEU A 95 -58.67 -8.72 5.19
N TYR A 96 -57.48 -8.74 4.59
CA TYR A 96 -56.50 -7.64 4.69
C TYR A 96 -57.13 -6.27 4.36
N PHE A 97 -57.77 -6.15 3.20
CA PHE A 97 -58.36 -4.89 2.75
C PHE A 97 -59.54 -4.46 3.61
N GLN A 98 -60.30 -5.41 4.15
CA GLN A 98 -61.45 -5.11 5.01
C GLN A 98 -61.00 -4.58 6.37
N LYS A 99 -59.93 -5.16 6.94
CA LYS A 99 -59.27 -4.65 8.16
C LYS A 99 -58.61 -3.30 7.93
N LEU A 100 -57.96 -3.11 6.78
CA LEU A 100 -57.36 -1.84 6.40
C LEU A 100 -58.42 -0.74 6.32
N GLN A 101 -59.53 -0.99 5.63
CA GLN A 101 -60.64 -0.04 5.49
C GLN A 101 -61.26 0.31 6.85
N ALA A 102 -61.51 -0.70 7.70
CA ALA A 102 -62.02 -0.49 9.06
C ALA A 102 -61.04 0.34 9.92
N SER A 103 -59.73 0.08 9.80
CA SER A 103 -58.70 0.83 10.54
C SER A 103 -58.58 2.27 10.08
N ILE A 104 -58.66 2.52 8.77
CA ILE A 104 -58.64 3.87 8.21
C ILE A 104 -59.86 4.65 8.73
N LEU A 105 -61.06 4.07 8.60
CA LEU A 105 -62.30 4.69 9.08
C LEU A 105 -62.22 5.01 10.57
N ALA A 106 -61.82 4.06 11.42
CA ALA A 106 -61.68 4.28 12.86
C ALA A 106 -60.72 5.43 13.19
N LYS A 107 -59.67 5.63 12.39
CA LYS A 107 -58.70 6.72 12.57
C LYS A 107 -59.15 8.06 11.99
N THR A 108 -60.02 8.06 10.98
CA THR A 108 -60.44 9.29 10.28
C THR A 108 -61.81 9.81 10.71
N THR A 109 -62.74 8.95 11.14
CA THR A 109 -64.12 9.36 11.49
C THR A 109 -64.29 9.73 12.95
N GLY A 110 -63.21 9.72 13.75
CA GLY A 110 -63.17 10.30 15.10
C GLY A 110 -64.11 9.66 16.12
N THR A 111 -64.64 8.47 15.85
CA THR A 111 -65.71 7.86 16.65
C THR A 111 -65.18 7.20 17.95
N ASP A 112 -63.89 6.85 18.01
CA ASP A 112 -63.27 6.15 19.15
C ASP A 112 -62.10 6.91 19.80
N LEU A 113 -62.15 8.24 19.85
CA LEU A 113 -61.23 9.02 20.69
C LEU A 113 -61.94 9.42 21.99
N PRO A 114 -61.73 8.70 23.12
CA PRO A 114 -62.12 9.20 24.42
C PRO A 114 -61.08 10.23 24.85
N LEU A 115 -60.99 11.38 24.17
CA LEU A 115 -60.31 12.59 24.63
C LEU A 115 -60.46 13.65 23.57
N LYS A 116 -61.46 14.49 23.76
CA LYS A 116 -61.47 15.89 23.35
C LYS A 116 -60.17 16.54 23.85
N ARG A 117 -59.09 16.47 23.07
CA ARG A 117 -57.85 17.19 23.38
C ARG A 117 -58.05 18.63 22.95
N GLU A 118 -58.40 19.45 23.92
CA GLU A 118 -58.36 20.90 23.78
C GLU A 118 -56.88 21.27 23.50
N PRO A 119 -56.58 22.07 22.46
CA PRO A 119 -55.20 22.34 22.08
C PRO A 119 -54.50 23.08 23.21
N LYS A 120 -53.62 22.36 23.93
CA LYS A 120 -52.76 22.96 24.94
C LYS A 120 -51.69 23.78 24.22
N LEU A 121 -51.95 25.08 24.08
CA LEU A 121 -50.97 26.05 23.60
C LEU A 121 -49.83 26.13 24.63
N ILE A 122 -48.75 25.39 24.38
CA ILE A 122 -47.51 25.56 25.13
C ILE A 122 -46.68 26.68 24.48
N ARG A 123 -46.37 27.71 25.26
CA ARG A 123 -45.56 28.85 24.81
C ARG A 123 -44.09 28.41 24.86
N LEU A 124 -43.50 28.14 23.69
CA LEU A 124 -42.18 27.51 23.57
C LEU A 124 -40.99 28.46 23.79
N TRP A 125 -41.21 29.78 23.87
CA TRP A 125 -40.14 30.76 24.07
C TRP A 125 -40.43 31.66 25.27
N HIS A 126 -39.55 31.63 26.27
CA HIS A 126 -39.55 32.54 27.41
C HIS A 126 -38.68 33.76 27.03
N ASN A 127 -39.29 34.96 27.08
CA ASN A 127 -38.75 36.21 26.54
C ASN A 127 -37.39 36.66 27.13
N ASP A 128 -36.95 36.09 28.24
CA ASP A 128 -35.79 36.60 28.97
C ASP A 128 -34.45 36.09 28.43
N LEU A 129 -34.42 34.95 27.74
CA LEU A 129 -33.19 34.38 27.17
C LEU A 129 -32.80 34.97 25.80
N ILE A 130 -33.77 35.53 25.08
CA ILE A 130 -33.55 36.10 23.73
C ILE A 130 -32.59 37.29 23.79
N LYS A 131 -32.62 38.07 24.88
CA LYS A 131 -31.74 39.22 25.09
C LYS A 131 -30.26 38.81 25.17
N TYR A 132 -29.97 37.69 25.84
CA TYR A 132 -28.61 37.17 25.97
C TYR A 132 -28.14 36.46 24.69
N ALA A 133 -29.03 35.75 24.00
CA ALA A 133 -28.71 35.08 22.73
C ALA A 133 -28.24 36.08 21.65
N SER A 134 -28.89 37.26 21.59
CA SER A 134 -28.48 38.32 20.67
C SER A 134 -27.06 38.83 20.97
N ALA A 135 -26.72 39.07 22.24
CA ALA A 135 -25.38 39.53 22.62
C ALA A 135 -24.28 38.49 22.32
N ALA A 136 -24.55 37.22 22.60
CA ALA A 136 -23.61 36.13 22.30
C ALA A 136 -23.33 36.01 20.79
N CYS A 137 -24.33 36.19 19.93
CA CYS A 137 -24.13 36.19 18.48
C CYS A 137 -23.18 37.31 18.03
N PHE A 138 -23.28 38.52 18.59
CA PHE A 138 -22.36 39.61 18.22
C PHE A 138 -20.91 39.29 18.62
N ILE A 139 -20.70 38.68 19.78
CA ILE A 139 -19.36 38.24 20.22
C ILE A 139 -18.82 37.18 19.26
N LEU A 140 -19.61 36.17 18.93
CA LEU A 140 -19.21 35.09 18.02
C LEU A 140 -18.89 35.61 16.62
N VAL A 141 -19.72 36.51 16.06
CA VAL A 141 -19.51 37.10 14.73
C VAL A 141 -18.26 37.96 14.72
N THR A 142 -18.02 38.77 15.77
CA THR A 142 -16.83 39.61 15.86
C THR A 142 -15.56 38.77 16.01
N ALA A 143 -15.59 37.75 16.88
CA ALA A 143 -14.47 36.84 17.06
C ALA A 143 -14.17 36.03 15.79
N PHE A 144 -15.20 35.55 15.10
CA PHE A 144 -15.07 34.83 13.84
C PHE A 144 -14.53 35.72 12.72
N GLY A 145 -14.99 36.98 12.64
CA GLY A 145 -14.47 37.97 11.70
C GLY A 145 -12.98 38.26 11.92
N LEU A 146 -12.55 38.44 13.18
CA LEU A 146 -11.14 38.59 13.54
C LEU A 146 -10.33 37.32 13.24
N TYR A 147 -10.89 36.14 13.50
CA TYR A 147 -10.23 34.86 13.24
C TYR A 147 -9.93 34.66 11.74
N LEU A 148 -10.90 34.95 10.86
CA LEU A 148 -10.68 34.90 9.42
C LEU A 148 -9.68 35.96 8.93
N ASN A 149 -9.69 37.16 9.52
CA ASN A 149 -8.69 38.19 9.20
C ASN A 149 -7.27 37.76 9.62
N GLN A 150 -7.14 37.18 10.81
CA GLN A 150 -5.87 36.67 11.32
C GLN A 150 -5.36 35.49 10.48
N GLN A 151 -6.24 34.64 9.96
CA GLN A 151 -5.85 33.56 9.05
C GLN A 151 -5.24 34.09 7.75
N ASN A 152 -5.80 35.18 7.19
CA ASN A 152 -5.25 35.82 5.99
C ASN A 152 -3.90 36.51 6.28
N PHE A 153 -3.77 37.24 7.39
CA PHE A 153 -2.52 37.92 7.78
C PHE A 153 -1.39 36.93 8.12
N ASN A 154 -1.71 35.82 8.82
CA ASN A 154 -0.73 34.78 9.11
C ASN A 154 -0.34 33.97 7.86
N ALA A 155 -1.23 33.81 6.87
CA ALA A 155 -0.89 33.14 5.62
C ALA A 155 0.13 33.95 4.79
N GLU A 156 -0.02 35.28 4.76
CA GLU A 156 0.93 36.19 4.09
C GLU A 156 2.29 36.22 4.78
N ASN A 157 2.33 36.29 6.13
CA ASN A 157 3.60 36.22 6.88
C ASN A 157 4.29 34.85 6.75
N ARG A 158 3.54 33.75 6.69
CA ARG A 158 4.13 32.43 6.43
C ARG A 158 4.68 32.32 5.01
N ALA A 159 4.02 32.92 4.02
CA ALA A 159 4.54 32.96 2.65
C ALA A 159 5.82 33.81 2.55
N ALA A 160 5.92 34.91 3.30
CA ALA A 160 7.13 35.72 3.40
C ALA A 160 8.28 34.99 4.12
N ASP A 161 8.01 34.27 5.21
CA ASP A 161 9.00 33.41 5.90
C ASP A 161 9.49 32.28 4.97
N MET A 162 8.59 31.61 4.24
CA MET A 162 8.96 30.55 3.29
C MET A 162 9.79 31.07 2.11
N ALA A 163 9.54 32.30 1.66
CA ALA A 163 10.35 32.97 0.63
C ALA A 163 11.76 33.32 1.15
N SER A 164 11.89 33.61 2.44
CA SER A 164 13.18 33.87 3.08
C SER A 164 13.99 32.60 3.35
N GLU A 165 13.35 31.47 3.69
CA GLU A 165 14.00 30.15 3.81
C GLU A 165 14.41 29.56 2.45
N GLN A 166 13.76 29.99 1.36
CA GLN A 166 14.10 29.58 0.00
C GLN A 166 15.19 30.45 -0.66
N MET A 167 15.83 31.35 0.10
CA MET A 167 17.18 31.79 -0.21
C MET A 167 18.15 30.64 0.12
N LEU A 168 18.26 29.72 -0.83
CA LEU A 168 19.38 28.81 -0.93
C LEU A 168 20.65 29.67 -0.82
N TYR A 169 21.46 29.48 0.23
CA TYR A 169 22.78 30.10 0.29
C TYR A 169 23.48 29.76 -1.03
N ASP A 170 23.80 30.79 -1.81
CA ASP A 170 24.62 30.65 -3.01
C ASP A 170 26.03 30.35 -2.51
N ILE A 171 26.29 29.07 -2.22
CA ILE A 171 27.60 28.61 -1.78
C ILE A 171 28.49 28.72 -3.01
N ASN A 172 29.40 29.68 -2.97
CA ASN A 172 30.35 29.87 -4.04
C ASN A 172 31.30 28.67 -4.11
N GLU A 173 31.63 28.21 -5.31
CA GLU A 173 32.52 27.07 -5.54
C GLU A 173 33.89 27.22 -4.84
N GLN A 174 34.38 28.45 -4.68
CA GLN A 174 35.63 28.72 -3.95
C GLN A 174 35.52 28.39 -2.44
N ASP A 175 34.35 28.61 -1.81
CA ASP A 175 34.15 28.27 -0.38
C ASP A 175 34.10 26.74 -0.17
N ILE A 176 33.60 25.99 -1.16
CA ILE A 176 33.60 24.52 -1.15
C ILE A 176 35.05 24.01 -1.23
N ILE A 177 35.86 24.60 -2.10
CA ILE A 177 37.26 24.21 -2.29
C ILE A 177 38.06 24.49 -1.01
N ASP A 178 37.94 25.68 -0.42
CA ASP A 178 38.64 26.02 0.83
C ASP A 178 38.27 25.08 1.98
N HIS A 179 37.00 24.64 2.07
CA HIS A 179 36.57 23.69 3.11
C HIS A 179 37.12 22.27 2.90
N ILE A 180 37.33 21.86 1.65
CA ILE A 180 37.94 20.56 1.31
C ILE A 180 39.46 20.62 1.53
N GLU A 181 40.11 21.74 1.20
CA GLU A 181 41.56 21.89 1.34
C GLU A 181 41.99 22.08 2.82
N GLY A 182 41.15 22.74 3.62
CA GLY A 182 41.35 22.89 5.07
C GLY A 182 41.15 21.59 5.87
N ASN A 183 40.43 20.62 5.31
CA ASN A 183 40.21 19.31 5.93
C ASN A 183 41.03 18.28 5.16
N ASN A 184 42.29 18.07 5.57
CA ASN A 184 43.21 17.09 5.01
C ASN A 184 42.61 15.67 5.09
N VAL A 185 41.78 15.30 4.11
CA VAL A 185 41.36 13.92 3.90
C VAL A 185 42.51 13.25 3.17
N ASP A 186 43.33 12.55 3.95
CA ASP A 186 44.38 11.67 3.48
C ASP A 186 43.74 10.52 2.67
N ILE A 187 43.44 10.78 1.39
CA ILE A 187 43.24 9.74 0.40
C ILE A 187 44.65 9.30 -0.02
N GLN A 188 45.17 8.30 0.71
CA GLN A 188 46.33 7.53 0.29
C GLN A 188 46.02 6.91 -1.08
N ASN A 189 46.51 7.55 -2.14
CA ASN A 189 46.43 7.04 -3.51
C ASN A 189 47.49 5.95 -3.68
N ASP A 190 47.19 4.75 -3.17
CA ASP A 190 48.05 3.58 -3.32
C ASP A 190 47.88 3.00 -4.73
N ASN A 191 48.77 3.40 -5.63
CA ASN A 191 48.82 2.95 -7.03
C ASN A 191 49.06 1.43 -7.19
N THR A 192 49.19 0.66 -6.10
CA THR A 192 49.28 -0.81 -6.15
C THR A 192 47.91 -1.49 -6.20
N ALA A 193 46.87 -0.92 -5.59
CA ALA A 193 45.53 -1.53 -5.54
C ALA A 193 44.81 -1.54 -6.90
N ASN A 194 45.13 -0.57 -7.77
CA ASN A 194 44.46 -0.42 -9.07
C ASN A 194 44.86 -1.52 -10.07
N ALA A 195 46.12 -2.01 -10.02
CA ALA A 195 46.59 -3.06 -10.92
C ALA A 195 45.98 -4.44 -10.59
N ASP A 196 45.80 -4.73 -9.30
CA ASP A 196 45.18 -5.98 -8.84
C ASP A 196 43.67 -5.99 -9.11
N LEU A 197 43.01 -4.83 -8.94
CA LEU A 197 41.61 -4.65 -9.28
C LEU A 197 41.34 -4.79 -10.78
N GLU A 198 42.14 -4.16 -11.64
CA GLU A 198 42.03 -4.33 -13.10
C GLU A 198 42.19 -5.80 -13.52
N THR A 199 43.16 -6.50 -12.93
CA THR A 199 43.42 -7.92 -13.22
C THR A 199 42.27 -8.81 -12.77
N TYR A 200 41.68 -8.53 -11.60
CA TYR A 200 40.54 -9.29 -11.07
C TYR A 200 39.29 -9.10 -11.94
N ILE A 201 39.03 -7.87 -12.39
CA ILE A 201 37.88 -7.55 -13.26
C ILE A 201 38.03 -8.24 -14.62
N LEU A 202 39.23 -8.21 -15.22
CA LEU A 202 39.50 -8.88 -16.50
C LEU A 202 39.41 -10.41 -16.44
N ASN A 203 39.73 -11.02 -15.30
CA ASN A 203 39.69 -12.47 -15.15
C ASN A 203 38.31 -13.02 -14.77
N ASN A 204 37.45 -12.23 -14.13
CA ASN A 204 36.15 -12.70 -13.65
C ASN A 204 34.96 -12.19 -14.47
N TYR A 205 35.14 -11.17 -15.32
CA TYR A 205 34.07 -10.63 -16.16
C TYR A 205 34.45 -10.66 -17.63
N SER A 206 33.54 -11.15 -18.47
CA SER A 206 33.73 -11.14 -19.92
C SER A 206 33.43 -9.75 -20.49
N GLN A 207 34.06 -9.38 -21.62
CA GLN A 207 33.81 -8.10 -22.28
C GLN A 207 32.32 -7.90 -22.63
N SER A 208 31.60 -8.99 -22.92
CA SER A 208 30.15 -8.95 -23.15
C SER A 208 29.38 -8.49 -21.90
N ASP A 209 29.72 -8.99 -20.71
CA ASP A 209 29.02 -8.67 -19.47
C ASP A 209 29.16 -7.19 -19.08
N LEU A 210 30.36 -6.63 -19.30
CA LEU A 210 30.67 -5.21 -19.08
C LEU A 210 29.90 -4.28 -20.03
N SER A 211 29.66 -4.71 -21.27
CA SER A 211 28.92 -3.91 -22.26
C SER A 211 27.39 -3.98 -22.12
N SER A 212 26.86 -5.02 -21.49
CA SER A 212 25.41 -5.16 -21.22
C SER A 212 24.93 -4.47 -19.94
N ALA A 213 25.85 -3.96 -19.11
CA ALA A 213 25.55 -3.26 -17.87
C ALA A 213 25.54 -1.72 -18.01
N LEU A 214 25.72 -1.19 -19.23
CA LEU A 214 25.63 0.24 -19.54
C LEU A 214 24.35 0.56 -20.32
#